data_AF-A0A2E4IEJ6-F1
#
_entry.id   AF-A0A2E4IEJ6-F1
#
_cell.length_a   1.000
_cell.length_b   1.000
_cell.length_c   1.000
_cell.angle_alpha   90.00
_cell.angle_beta   90.00
_cell.angle_gamma   90.00
#
_symmetry.space_group_name_H-M   'P 1'
#
loop_
_entity.id
_entity.type
_entity.pdbx_description
1 polymer ?
#
loop_
_entity_poly.entity_id
_entity_poly.type
_entity_poly.pdbx_seq_one_letter_code
_entity_poly.pdbx_strand_id
1 'polypeptide(L)'
;MTMSLVRGMTSLNTKKRKATKMTAGRLQKLQKDHREHNKYMKRIHAHSNVMTFDEYVEYVSGNFKPKAKTSNKAWTYEGPKLRETQHVPSRVTKDSFAPALQKQPLQYSGERRLVGIATMHKSNMVPVFADDDDKNGSKQATEIAQMRRN
;
A
#
# COMPACT_ATOMS: atom_id res chain seq x y z
N MET A 1 36.75 -47.35 22.70
CA MET A 1 36.61 -48.40 21.68
C MET A 1 35.16 -48.84 21.65
N THR A 2 34.43 -48.61 20.56
CA THR A 2 33.02 -49.03 20.43
C THR A 2 32.96 -50.39 19.76
N MET A 3 32.56 -51.42 20.52
CA MET A 3 32.36 -52.79 20.02
C MET A 3 31.10 -52.85 19.14
N SER A 4 31.20 -52.47 17.87
CA SER A 4 30.12 -52.73 16.92
C SER A 4 30.16 -54.20 16.49
N LEU A 5 29.08 -54.94 16.75
CA LEU A 5 28.94 -56.33 16.35
C LEU A 5 29.03 -56.46 14.83
N VAL A 6 30.01 -57.23 14.36
CA VAL A 6 30.23 -57.55 12.95
C VAL A 6 29.03 -58.35 12.42
N ARG A 7 28.38 -57.86 11.34
CA ARG A 7 27.30 -58.58 10.66
C ARG A 7 27.80 -59.93 10.15
N GLY A 8 27.14 -61.02 10.55
CA GLY A 8 27.42 -62.38 10.06
C GLY A 8 28.28 -63.24 10.98
N MET A 9 28.75 -62.70 12.11
CA MET A 9 29.51 -63.47 13.11
C MET A 9 28.62 -64.05 14.24
N THR A 10 27.33 -63.71 14.24
CA THR A 10 26.30 -64.28 15.13
C THR A 10 25.40 -65.23 14.37
N SER A 11 24.83 -66.25 15.03
CA SER A 11 23.86 -67.19 14.43
C SER A 11 22.50 -66.56 14.07
N LEU A 12 22.37 -65.24 14.18
CA LEU A 12 21.15 -64.52 13.91
C LEU A 12 20.97 -64.29 12.40
N ASN A 13 19.81 -64.70 11.87
CA ASN A 13 19.45 -64.40 10.49
C ASN A 13 19.12 -62.90 10.34
N THR A 14 20.10 -62.13 9.88
CA THR A 14 20.00 -60.67 9.66
C THR A 14 19.51 -60.29 8.26
N LYS A 15 19.11 -61.27 7.43
CA LYS A 15 18.62 -61.03 6.07
C LYS A 15 17.25 -60.35 6.11
N LYS A 16 17.10 -59.25 5.35
CA LYS A 16 15.79 -58.59 5.18
C LYS A 16 14.78 -59.59 4.63
N ARG A 17 13.68 -59.82 5.37
CA ARG A 17 12.60 -60.71 4.91
C ARG A 17 11.92 -60.13 3.68
N LYS A 18 11.49 -61.02 2.78
CA LYS A 18 10.68 -60.65 1.61
C LYS A 18 9.31 -60.15 2.09
N ALA A 19 8.76 -59.16 1.40
CA ALA A 19 7.41 -58.70 1.66
C ALA A 19 6.41 -59.84 1.41
N THR A 20 5.48 -60.05 2.34
CA THR A 20 4.41 -61.03 2.20
C THR A 20 3.33 -60.50 1.26
N LYS A 21 2.74 -61.37 0.45
CA LYS A 21 1.57 -61.04 -0.38
C LYS A 21 0.38 -60.72 0.53
N MET A 22 -0.55 -59.90 0.03
CA MET A 22 -1.78 -59.59 0.76
C MET A 22 -2.69 -60.80 0.89
N THR A 23 -3.19 -61.03 2.11
CA THR A 23 -4.20 -62.05 2.39
C THR A 23 -5.56 -61.56 1.91
N ALA A 24 -6.45 -62.49 1.50
CA ALA A 24 -7.78 -62.15 1.01
C ALA A 24 -8.61 -61.35 2.05
N GLY A 25 -8.52 -61.72 3.33
CA GLY A 25 -9.21 -61.01 4.41
C GLY A 25 -8.73 -59.56 4.58
N ARG A 26 -7.42 -59.32 4.41
CA ARG A 26 -6.87 -57.96 4.45
C ARG A 26 -7.34 -57.12 3.25
N LEU A 27 -7.46 -57.72 2.08
CA LEU A 27 -7.97 -57.06 0.88
C LEU A 27 -9.43 -56.60 1.07
N GLN A 28 -10.30 -57.49 1.57
CA GLN A 28 -11.71 -57.16 1.84
C GLN A 28 -11.85 -56.04 2.86
N LYS A 29 -11.04 -56.06 3.93
CA LYS A 29 -11.01 -54.99 4.93
C LYS A 29 -10.62 -53.65 4.29
N LEU A 30 -9.54 -53.62 3.52
CA LEU A 30 -9.08 -52.40 2.86
C LEU A 30 -10.12 -51.84 1.88
N GLN A 31 -10.88 -52.69 1.19
CA GLN A 31 -11.95 -52.25 0.29
C GLN A 31 -13.10 -51.57 1.05
N LYS A 32 -13.44 -52.09 2.24
CA LYS A 32 -14.43 -51.46 3.12
C LYS A 32 -13.91 -50.12 3.66
N ASP A 33 -12.71 -50.13 4.22
CA ASP A 33 -12.09 -48.94 4.82
C ASP A 33 -11.89 -47.82 3.78
N HIS A 34 -11.57 -48.17 2.52
CA HIS A 34 -11.47 -47.22 1.40
C HIS A 34 -12.79 -46.50 1.12
N ARG A 35 -13.91 -47.25 1.09
CA ARG A 35 -15.25 -46.66 0.87
C ARG A 35 -15.62 -45.72 2.01
N GLU A 36 -15.36 -46.11 3.25
CA GLU A 36 -15.61 -45.30 4.44
C GLU A 36 -14.74 -44.03 4.45
N HIS A 37 -13.45 -44.15 4.12
CA HIS A 37 -12.53 -43.04 3.99
C HIS A 37 -13.01 -42.02 2.96
N ASN A 38 -13.34 -42.45 1.74
CA ASN A 38 -13.81 -41.55 0.69
C ASN A 38 -15.16 -40.91 1.03
N LYS A 39 -16.07 -41.64 1.70
CA LYS A 39 -17.33 -41.08 2.20
C LYS A 39 -17.07 -39.98 3.24
N TYR A 40 -16.13 -40.22 4.15
CA TYR A 40 -15.76 -39.24 5.18
C TYR A 40 -15.09 -37.99 4.57
N MET A 41 -14.14 -38.15 3.65
CA MET A 41 -13.46 -37.03 2.97
C MET A 41 -14.47 -36.13 2.22
N LYS A 42 -15.46 -36.73 1.54
CA LYS A 42 -16.55 -35.97 0.91
C LYS A 42 -17.42 -35.23 1.92
N ARG A 43 -17.73 -35.85 3.07
CA ARG A 43 -18.55 -35.23 4.13
C ARG A 43 -17.88 -33.99 4.73
N ILE A 44 -16.56 -34.01 4.90
CA ILE A 44 -15.80 -32.87 5.44
C ILE A 44 -15.33 -31.89 4.37
N HIS A 45 -15.82 -32.01 3.13
CA HIS A 45 -15.44 -31.19 1.97
C HIS A 45 -13.93 -31.23 1.61
N ALA A 46 -13.20 -32.26 2.05
CA ALA A 46 -11.80 -32.48 1.73
C ALA A 46 -11.65 -33.29 0.42
N HIS A 47 -12.24 -32.78 -0.67
CA HIS A 47 -12.27 -33.48 -1.98
C HIS A 47 -10.87 -33.77 -2.55
N SER A 48 -9.87 -32.96 -2.19
CA SER A 48 -8.47 -33.18 -2.57
C SER A 48 -7.86 -34.47 -2.02
N ASN A 49 -8.45 -35.01 -0.95
CA ASN A 49 -7.94 -36.17 -0.24
C ASN A 49 -8.71 -37.45 -0.57
N VAL A 50 -9.64 -37.40 -1.54
CA VAL A 50 -10.30 -38.59 -2.07
C VAL A 50 -9.29 -39.38 -2.89
N MET A 51 -9.11 -40.66 -2.56
CA MET A 51 -8.10 -41.52 -3.16
C MET A 51 -8.73 -42.66 -3.98
N THR A 52 -8.00 -43.14 -4.98
CA THR A 52 -8.27 -44.44 -5.61
C THR A 52 -7.92 -45.58 -4.65
N PHE A 53 -8.37 -46.80 -4.94
CA PHE A 53 -8.12 -47.94 -4.06
C PHE A 53 -6.61 -48.22 -3.92
N ASP A 54 -5.86 -48.20 -5.02
CA ASP A 54 -4.42 -48.46 -5.01
C ASP A 54 -3.65 -47.37 -4.24
N GLU A 55 -4.00 -46.09 -4.45
CA GLU A 55 -3.45 -44.96 -3.68
C GLU A 55 -3.76 -45.12 -2.17
N TYR A 56 -4.96 -45.59 -1.82
CA TYR A 56 -5.33 -45.84 -0.43
C TYR A 56 -4.55 -47.00 0.19
N VAL A 57 -4.29 -48.08 -0.55
CA VAL A 57 -3.43 -49.19 -0.11
C VAL A 57 -2.01 -48.68 0.16
N GLU A 58 -1.46 -47.87 -0.73
CA GLU A 58 -0.16 -47.23 -0.53
C GLU A 58 -0.15 -46.31 0.69
N TYR A 59 -1.22 -45.54 0.89
CA TYR A 59 -1.37 -44.62 2.01
C TYR A 59 -1.35 -45.34 3.35
N VAL A 60 -2.16 -46.40 3.50
CA VAL A 60 -2.16 -47.24 4.71
C VAL A 60 -0.83 -47.95 4.90
N SER A 61 -0.12 -48.29 3.82
CA SER A 61 1.20 -48.92 3.90
C SER A 61 2.35 -47.94 4.18
N GLY A 62 2.09 -46.63 4.20
CA GLY A 62 3.10 -45.57 4.39
C GLY A 62 3.99 -45.30 3.17
N ASN A 63 3.66 -45.86 2.00
CA ASN A 63 4.42 -45.68 0.77
C ASN A 63 3.84 -44.61 -0.16
N PHE A 64 2.67 -44.06 0.17
CA PHE A 64 2.01 -43.06 -0.65
C PHE A 64 2.85 -41.79 -0.78
N LYS A 65 3.04 -41.35 -2.01
CA LYS A 65 3.70 -40.09 -2.33
C LYS A 65 2.66 -39.11 -2.87
N PRO A 66 2.46 -37.94 -2.23
CA PRO A 66 1.51 -36.96 -2.73
C PRO A 66 1.95 -36.48 -4.12
N LYS A 67 0.97 -36.33 -5.03
CA LYS A 67 1.22 -35.79 -6.36
C LYS A 67 1.74 -34.36 -6.21
N ALA A 68 2.99 -34.14 -6.60
CA ALA A 68 3.59 -32.81 -6.55
C ALA A 68 2.82 -31.88 -7.49
N LYS A 69 2.26 -30.78 -6.93
CA LYS A 69 1.71 -29.68 -7.72
C LYS A 69 2.87 -28.80 -8.19
N THR A 70 3.80 -29.33 -8.96
CA THR A 70 4.82 -28.50 -9.59
C THR A 70 4.16 -27.74 -10.72
N SER A 71 3.88 -26.45 -10.50
CA SER A 71 3.61 -25.55 -11.61
C SER A 71 4.91 -25.46 -12.42
N ASN A 72 4.93 -26.00 -13.64
CA ASN A 72 6.04 -25.80 -14.58
C ASN A 72 6.23 -24.33 -15.00
N LYS A 73 5.48 -23.39 -14.41
CA LYS A 73 5.72 -21.96 -14.59
C LYS A 73 6.96 -21.56 -13.81
N ALA A 74 7.96 -21.08 -14.55
CA ALA A 74 9.02 -20.26 -14.00
C ALA A 74 8.41 -19.12 -13.16
N TRP A 75 9.05 -18.78 -12.06
CA TRP A 75 8.62 -17.67 -11.22
C TRP A 75 8.63 -16.38 -12.06
N THR A 76 7.49 -15.72 -12.17
CA THR A 76 7.33 -14.43 -12.84
C THR A 76 6.87 -13.39 -11.82
N TYR A 77 7.55 -12.25 -11.77
CA TYR A 77 7.11 -11.12 -10.96
C TYR A 77 5.93 -10.42 -11.65
N GLU A 78 4.74 -10.53 -11.06
CA GLU A 78 3.62 -9.67 -11.40
C GLU A 78 3.68 -8.44 -10.47
N GLY A 79 3.89 -7.25 -11.06
CA GLY A 79 3.87 -6.00 -10.31
C GLY A 79 2.52 -5.74 -9.64
N PRO A 80 2.43 -4.74 -8.73
CA PRO A 80 1.17 -4.42 -8.06
C PRO A 80 0.09 -4.10 -9.09
N LYS A 81 -1.08 -4.72 -8.95
CA LYS A 81 -2.25 -4.45 -9.79
C LYS A 81 -2.75 -3.03 -9.50
N LEU A 82 -2.30 -2.08 -10.31
CA LEU A 82 -2.77 -0.70 -10.26
C LEU A 82 -4.11 -0.61 -11.00
N ARG A 83 -5.07 0.10 -10.40
CA ARG A 83 -6.30 0.48 -11.11
C ARG A 83 -5.91 1.43 -12.23
N GLU A 84 -6.34 1.13 -13.46
CA GLU A 84 -6.27 2.11 -14.55
C GLU A 84 -7.11 3.33 -14.19
N THR A 85 -6.46 4.48 -14.03
CA THR A 85 -7.13 5.76 -13.79
C THR A 85 -7.11 6.56 -15.09
N GLN A 86 -8.31 6.91 -15.58
CA GLN A 86 -8.42 7.71 -16.80
C GLN A 86 -7.89 9.13 -16.54
N HIS A 87 -6.93 9.56 -17.35
CA HIS A 87 -6.45 10.95 -17.35
C HIS A 87 -7.48 11.85 -18.03
N VAL A 88 -8.07 12.77 -17.26
CA VAL A 88 -9.06 13.74 -17.75
C VAL A 88 -8.45 15.14 -17.66
N PRO A 89 -8.15 15.81 -18.79
CA PRO A 89 -7.44 17.11 -18.80
C PRO A 89 -8.17 18.24 -18.07
N SER A 90 -9.50 18.19 -17.99
CA SER A 90 -10.33 19.20 -17.29
C SER A 90 -10.48 18.94 -15.79
N ARG A 91 -9.87 17.87 -15.26
CA ARG A 91 -10.06 17.48 -13.86
C ARG A 91 -9.19 18.33 -12.94
N VAL A 92 -9.84 19.23 -12.20
CA VAL A 92 -9.20 20.01 -11.13
C VAL A 92 -9.07 19.12 -9.89
N THR A 93 -7.85 18.70 -9.56
CA THR A 93 -7.50 17.95 -8.34
C THR A 93 -6.58 18.79 -7.45
N LYS A 94 -6.25 18.26 -6.27
CA LYS A 94 -5.21 18.82 -5.39
C LYS A 94 -3.83 18.96 -6.06
N ASP A 95 -3.58 18.17 -7.12
CA ASP A 95 -2.34 18.19 -7.89
C ASP A 95 -2.45 19.14 -9.10
N SER A 96 -3.62 19.77 -9.31
CA SER A 96 -3.79 20.77 -10.35
C SER A 96 -3.12 22.07 -9.95
N PHE A 97 -2.26 22.56 -10.83
CA PHE A 97 -1.60 23.84 -10.67
C PHE A 97 -2.60 24.98 -10.92
N ALA A 98 -2.94 25.72 -9.87
CA ALA A 98 -3.61 27.01 -9.99
C ALA A 98 -2.60 28.12 -9.66
N PRO A 99 -2.28 29.03 -10.59
CA PRO A 99 -1.38 30.14 -10.29
C PRO A 99 -2.04 31.04 -9.25
N ALA A 100 -1.57 30.99 -8.01
CA ALA A 100 -1.95 31.93 -6.96
C ALA A 100 -1.27 33.27 -7.24
N LEU A 101 -1.90 34.10 -8.09
CA LEU A 101 -1.44 35.46 -8.34
C LEU A 101 -1.45 36.26 -7.03
N GLN A 102 -0.37 37.02 -6.79
CA GLN A 102 -0.27 37.90 -5.63
C GLN A 102 -1.43 38.92 -5.64
N LYS A 103 -2.18 39.00 -4.54
CA LYS A 103 -3.25 39.99 -4.37
C LYS A 103 -2.63 41.40 -4.42
N GLN A 104 -3.11 42.22 -5.36
CA GLN A 104 -2.65 43.61 -5.49
C GLN A 104 -3.11 44.45 -4.29
N PRO A 105 -2.30 45.45 -3.85
CA PRO A 105 -2.69 46.34 -2.77
C PRO A 105 -3.92 47.19 -3.16
N LEU A 106 -4.80 47.45 -2.20
CA LEU A 106 -5.95 48.34 -2.38
C LEU A 106 -5.43 49.77 -2.60
N GLN A 107 -5.88 50.43 -3.67
CA GLN A 107 -5.49 51.81 -4.00
C GLN A 107 -6.70 52.73 -3.92
N TYR A 108 -6.53 53.91 -3.31
CA TYR A 108 -7.61 54.90 -3.16
C TYR A 108 -7.93 55.57 -4.51
N SER A 109 -9.21 55.56 -4.92
CA SER A 109 -9.68 56.07 -6.21
C SER A 109 -10.34 57.44 -6.17
N GLY A 110 -10.32 58.13 -5.01
CA GLY A 110 -10.93 59.47 -4.88
C GLY A 110 -10.11 60.58 -5.56
N GLU A 111 -10.78 61.69 -5.86
CA GLU A 111 -10.24 62.85 -6.58
C GLU A 111 -9.07 63.52 -5.85
N ARG A 112 -9.20 63.73 -4.54
CA ARG A 112 -8.11 64.29 -3.70
C ARG A 112 -7.39 63.18 -2.97
N ARG A 113 -6.12 62.94 -3.31
CA ARG A 113 -5.28 61.94 -2.63
C ARG A 113 -4.67 62.56 -1.37
N LEU A 114 -4.94 61.99 -0.20
CA LEU A 114 -4.26 62.37 1.04
C LEU A 114 -2.81 61.90 0.96
N VAL A 115 -1.85 62.82 0.98
CA VAL A 115 -0.41 62.49 0.94
C VAL A 115 0.15 62.35 2.35
N GLY A 116 -0.36 63.12 3.30
CA GLY A 116 0.09 63.06 4.69
C GLY A 116 -0.69 63.98 5.63
N ILE A 117 -0.26 64.06 6.87
CA ILE A 117 -0.82 64.94 7.90
C ILE A 117 0.31 65.87 8.36
N ALA A 118 0.10 67.19 8.23
CA ALA A 118 1.01 68.21 8.71
C ALA A 118 0.54 68.77 10.06
N THR A 119 1.47 69.37 10.81
CA THR A 119 1.16 70.07 12.07
C THR A 119 1.32 71.57 11.86
N MET A 120 0.24 72.33 12.02
CA MET A 120 0.25 73.78 11.79
C MET A 120 0.73 74.54 13.04
N HIS A 121 0.08 74.38 14.19
CA HIS A 121 0.56 74.94 15.46
C HIS A 121 0.30 73.94 16.60
N LYS A 122 1.32 73.70 17.43
CA LYS A 122 1.35 72.82 18.61
C LYS A 122 0.63 71.47 18.46
N SER A 123 -0.69 71.44 18.58
CA SER A 123 -1.55 70.25 18.54
C SER A 123 -2.54 70.19 17.36
N ASN A 124 -2.52 71.14 16.43
CA ASN A 124 -3.43 71.16 15.28
C ASN A 124 -2.86 70.31 14.13
N MET A 125 -3.46 69.13 13.91
CA MET A 125 -3.17 68.26 12.79
C MET A 125 -4.05 68.61 11.59
N VAL A 126 -3.43 68.90 10.45
CA VAL A 126 -4.08 69.34 9.22
C VAL A 126 -3.77 68.33 8.11
N PRO A 127 -4.78 67.79 7.41
CA PRO A 127 -4.54 66.90 6.27
C PRO A 127 -3.91 67.66 5.11
N VAL A 128 -2.90 67.06 4.48
CA VAL A 128 -2.24 67.58 3.28
C VAL A 128 -2.66 66.72 2.09
N PHE A 129 -3.30 67.36 1.13
CA PHE A 129 -3.77 66.72 -0.10
C PHE A 129 -2.78 66.97 -1.23
N ALA A 130 -2.67 66.01 -2.15
CA ALA A 130 -2.08 66.25 -3.46
C ALA A 130 -3.08 67.08 -4.27
N ASP A 131 -2.63 68.22 -4.78
CA ASP A 131 -3.35 68.98 -5.80
C ASP A 131 -2.80 68.58 -7.19
N ASP A 132 -3.49 68.96 -8.27
CA ASP A 132 -3.15 68.51 -9.64
C ASP A 132 -1.69 68.83 -10.05
N ASP A 133 -1.18 69.98 -9.58
CA ASP A 133 0.18 70.47 -9.84
C ASP A 133 1.22 70.01 -8.80
N ASP A 134 0.82 69.23 -7.79
CA ASP A 134 1.72 68.71 -6.75
C ASP A 134 1.29 67.35 -6.20
N LYS A 135 1.75 66.30 -6.89
CA LYS A 135 1.49 64.89 -6.55
C LYS A 135 2.01 64.47 -5.17
N ASN A 136 2.98 65.21 -4.62
CA ASN A 136 3.61 64.90 -3.33
C ASN A 136 3.10 65.83 -2.20
N GLY A 137 2.15 66.74 -2.45
CA GLY A 137 1.59 67.65 -1.45
C GLY A 137 2.62 68.57 -0.79
N SER A 138 3.78 68.76 -1.42
CA SER A 138 4.95 69.44 -0.87
C SER A 138 4.74 70.95 -0.67
N LYS A 139 4.03 71.63 -1.58
CA LYS A 139 3.73 73.07 -1.54
C LYS A 139 2.86 73.40 -0.33
N GLN A 140 1.73 72.71 -0.21
CA GLN A 140 0.80 72.87 0.91
C GLN A 140 1.47 72.50 2.26
N ALA A 141 2.26 71.43 2.30
CA ALA A 141 3.03 71.07 3.49
C ALA A 141 4.04 72.15 3.89
N THR A 142 4.70 72.80 2.91
CA THR A 142 5.70 73.84 3.15
C THR A 142 5.05 75.11 3.68
N GLU A 143 3.92 75.54 3.13
CA GLU A 143 3.16 76.69 3.60
C GLU A 143 2.67 76.51 5.05
N ILE A 144 2.11 75.34 5.36
CA ILE A 144 1.68 74.99 6.73
C ILE A 144 2.88 74.98 7.70
N ALA A 145 4.03 74.46 7.25
CA ALA A 145 5.25 74.45 8.05
C ALA A 145 5.86 75.86 8.26
N GLN A 146 5.66 76.79 7.33
CA GLN A 146 6.05 78.19 7.50
C GLN A 146 5.14 78.90 8.50
N MET A 147 3.81 78.69 8.42
CA MET A 147 2.85 79.22 9.40
C MET A 147 3.12 78.72 10.83
N ARG A 148 3.74 77.54 10.96
CA ARG A 148 4.19 77.03 12.27
C ARG A 148 5.35 77.83 12.88
N ARG A 149 6.20 78.42 12.04
CA ARG A 149 7.48 79.03 12.42
C ARG A 149 7.42 80.55 12.58
N ASN A 150 6.38 81.19 12.04
CA ASN A 150 6.09 82.61 12.17
C ASN A 150 5.09 82.86 13.29
#